data_AF-A0A955WKJ8-F1
#
_entry.id   AF-A0A955WKJ8-F1
#
_cell.length_a   1.000
_cell.length_b   1.000
_cell.length_c   1.000
_cell.angle_alpha   90.00
_cell.angle_beta   90.00
_cell.angle_gamma   90.00
#
_symmetry.space_group_name_H-M   'P 1'
#
loop_
_entity.id
_entity.type
_entity.pdbx_description
1 polymer ?
#
loop_
_entity_poly.entity_id
_entity_poly.type
_entity_poly.pdbx_seq_one_letter_code
_entity_poly.pdbx_strand_id
1 'polypeptide(L)'
;MSETFELDIDRERIHMDDEWLSREDLTARITEKVKSGDYRVARLSMALEQLEETLKNISAVELKVTPEVLSTYRRMAEFEERPLAMVLRRALVHYLGSEDATQRLFKMRRAEKAAEG
;
A
#
# COMPACT_ATOMS: atom_id res chain seq x y z
N MET A 1 16.95 -13.95 1.23
CA MET A 1 15.48 -13.88 1.23
C MET A 1 15.13 -12.43 1.50
N SER A 2 14.35 -11.78 0.65
CA SER A 2 13.83 -10.43 0.91
C SER A 2 12.76 -10.54 2.00
N GLU A 3 13.03 -9.99 3.19
CA GLU A 3 11.98 -9.79 4.19
C GLU A 3 10.94 -8.84 3.59
N THR A 4 9.65 -9.20 3.66
CA THR A 4 8.56 -8.35 3.19
C THR A 4 7.82 -7.84 4.41
N PHE A 5 7.88 -6.54 4.63
CA PHE A 5 7.17 -5.92 5.75
C PHE A 5 5.71 -5.60 5.38
N GLU A 6 4.82 -5.60 6.38
CA GLU A 6 3.46 -5.10 6.22
C GLU A 6 3.48 -3.57 6.14
N LEU A 7 2.69 -3.00 5.23
CA LEU A 7 2.69 -1.57 4.91
C LEU A 7 1.29 -0.99 5.12
N ASP A 8 1.21 0.07 5.92
CA ASP A 8 0.07 0.97 5.95
C ASP A 8 0.43 2.18 5.08
N ILE A 9 0.04 2.09 3.81
CA ILE A 9 0.32 3.11 2.80
C ILE A 9 -0.42 4.41 3.11
N ASP A 10 -1.59 4.35 3.74
CA ASP A 10 -2.40 5.55 4.03
C ASP A 10 -1.78 6.36 5.18
N ARG A 11 -1.10 5.69 6.11
CA ARG A 11 -0.37 6.31 7.23
C ARG A 11 1.12 6.46 6.99
N GLU A 12 1.62 5.99 5.85
CA GLU A 12 3.04 5.95 5.51
C GLU A 12 3.90 5.22 6.57
N ARG A 13 3.41 4.05 7.02
CA ARG A 13 4.06 3.26 8.06
C ARG A 13 4.34 1.83 7.63
N ILE A 14 5.35 1.25 8.26
CA ILE A 14 5.74 -0.14 8.13
C ILE A 14 5.61 -0.85 9.46
N HIS A 15 5.11 -2.09 9.48
CA HIS A 15 5.02 -2.88 10.70
C HIS A 15 6.32 -3.65 10.92
N MET A 16 6.99 -3.37 12.04
CA MET A 16 8.23 -4.03 12.44
C MET A 16 8.32 -4.09 13.96
N ASP A 17 8.69 -5.26 14.49
CA ASP A 17 8.85 -5.48 15.93
C ASP A 17 7.61 -5.11 16.76
N ASP A 18 6.43 -5.46 16.23
CA ASP A 18 5.10 -5.18 16.83
C ASP A 18 4.74 -3.69 16.90
N GLU A 19 5.43 -2.86 16.11
CA GLU A 19 5.24 -1.42 16.06
C GLU A 19 5.07 -0.93 14.61
N TRP A 20 4.24 0.11 14.46
CA TRP A 20 4.05 0.83 13.20
C TRP A 20 4.97 2.04 13.14
N LEU A 21 6.01 1.98 12.32
CA LEU A 21 7.07 2.97 12.23
C LEU A 21 6.94 3.82 10.96
N SER A 22 7.04 5.13 11.10
CA SER A 22 7.17 6.05 9.97
C SER A 22 8.61 6.10 9.43
N ARG A 23 8.81 6.85 8.34
CA ARG A 23 10.15 7.16 7.82
C ARG A 23 11.05 7.83 8.86
N GLU A 24 10.48 8.77 9.62
CA GLU A 24 11.17 9.50 10.68
C GLU A 24 11.56 8.57 11.82
N ASP A 25 10.65 7.69 12.24
CA ASP A 25 10.91 6.70 13.31
C ASP A 25 12.07 5.78 12.93
N LEU A 26 12.05 5.24 11.69
CA LEU A 26 13.10 4.38 11.16
C LEU A 26 14.45 5.10 11.11
N THR A 27 14.46 6.32 10.56
CA THR A 27 15.68 7.15 10.44
C THR A 27 16.26 7.48 11.82
N ALA A 28 15.39 7.81 12.78
CA ALA A 28 15.79 8.09 14.16
C ALA A 28 16.44 6.87 14.83
N ARG A 29 15.81 5.68 14.71
CA ARG A 29 16.33 4.42 15.27
C ARG A 29 17.66 4.01 14.64
N ILE A 30 17.80 4.14 13.33
CA ILE A 30 19.07 3.89 12.62
C ILE A 30 20.15 4.82 13.16
N THR A 31 19.85 6.12 13.27
CA THR A 31 20.79 7.13 13.75
C THR A 31 21.23 6.87 15.19
N GLU A 32 20.29 6.51 16.07
CA GLU A 32 20.58 6.16 17.47
C GLU A 32 21.50 4.95 17.57
N LYS A 33 21.19 3.88 16.83
CA LYS A 33 22.01 2.66 16.78
C LYS A 33 23.45 2.96 16.34
N VAL A 34 23.61 3.68 15.24
CA VAL A 34 24.95 4.07 14.74
C VAL A 34 25.70 4.92 15.76
N LYS A 35 25.03 5.91 16.39
CA LYS A 35 25.65 6.77 17.42
C LYS A 35 26.08 5.99 18.67
N SER A 36 25.35 4.93 19.01
CA SER A 36 25.68 4.05 20.13
C SER A 36 26.78 3.00 19.82
N GLY A 37 27.27 2.96 18.57
CA GLY A 37 28.20 1.94 18.10
C GLY A 37 27.56 0.58 17.80
N ASP A 38 26.23 0.48 17.82
CA ASP A 38 25.47 -0.71 17.40
C ASP A 38 25.20 -0.66 15.89
N TYR A 39 26.01 -1.39 15.10
CA TYR A 39 25.87 -1.42 13.64
C TYR A 39 24.84 -2.43 13.12
N ARG A 40 24.02 -3.04 13.99
CA ARG A 40 22.92 -3.93 13.59
C ARG A 40 21.72 -3.14 13.07
N VAL A 41 21.93 -2.44 11.95
CA VAL A 41 20.91 -1.56 11.33
C VAL A 41 20.33 -2.11 10.03
N ALA A 42 20.84 -3.23 9.51
CA ALA A 42 20.45 -3.77 8.21
C ALA A 42 18.92 -3.93 8.05
N ARG A 43 18.24 -4.49 9.06
CA ARG A 43 16.77 -4.68 9.03
C ARG A 43 16.00 -3.36 8.99
N LEU A 44 16.43 -2.38 9.79
CA LEU A 44 15.85 -1.03 9.78
C LEU A 44 16.06 -0.34 8.44
N SER A 45 17.25 -0.48 7.85
CA SER A 45 17.57 0.09 6.53
C SER A 45 16.72 -0.55 5.43
N MET A 46 16.53 -1.88 5.46
CA MET A 46 15.65 -2.57 4.52
C MET A 46 14.19 -2.12 4.66
N ALA A 47 13.69 -1.95 5.88
CA ALA A 47 12.34 -1.45 6.12
C ALA A 47 12.18 -0.02 5.58
N LEU A 48 13.16 0.85 5.84
CA LEU A 48 13.17 2.22 5.32
C LEU A 48 13.17 2.25 3.78
N GLU A 49 14.04 1.47 3.15
CA GLU A 49 14.12 1.36 1.69
C GLU A 49 12.79 0.88 1.10
N GLN A 50 12.21 -0.21 1.63
CA GLN A 50 10.92 -0.72 1.16
C GLN A 50 9.80 0.32 1.30
N LEU A 51 9.76 1.05 2.42
CA LEU A 51 8.77 2.10 2.63
C LEU A 51 8.95 3.23 1.61
N GLU A 52 10.17 3.72 1.41
CA GLU A 52 10.47 4.78 0.45
C GLU A 52 10.16 4.38 -1.00
N GLU A 53 10.54 3.16 -1.40
CA GLU A 53 10.22 2.63 -2.72
C GLU A 53 8.72 2.49 -2.93
N THR A 54 8.00 1.99 -1.92
CA THR A 54 6.54 1.87 -1.98
C THR A 54 5.93 3.26 -2.15
N LEU A 55 6.30 4.21 -1.30
CA LEU A 55 5.74 5.57 -1.31
C LEU A 55 6.01 6.31 -2.62
N LYS A 56 7.21 6.11 -3.20
CA LYS A 56 7.60 6.70 -4.49
C LYS A 56 6.75 6.20 -5.66
N ASN A 57 6.23 4.98 -5.58
CA ASN A 57 5.47 4.34 -6.65
C ASN A 57 3.95 4.43 -6.46
N ILE A 58 3.46 5.20 -5.48
CA ILE A 58 2.02 5.41 -5.29
C ILE A 58 1.50 6.46 -6.26
N SER A 59 0.36 6.17 -6.88
CA SER A 59 -0.45 7.15 -7.59
C SER A 59 -1.72 7.43 -6.81
N ALA A 60 -2.04 8.71 -6.59
CA ALA A 60 -3.30 9.13 -6.02
C ALA A 60 -4.42 9.07 -7.08
N VAL A 61 -5.61 8.60 -6.69
CA VAL A 61 -6.79 8.54 -7.54
C VAL A 61 -7.93 9.27 -6.85
N GLU A 62 -8.54 10.23 -7.53
CA GLU A 62 -9.77 10.88 -7.07
C GLU A 62 -10.99 10.11 -7.59
N LEU A 63 -11.92 9.73 -6.70
CA LEU A 63 -13.11 8.98 -7.04
C LEU A 63 -14.36 9.68 -6.49
N LYS A 64 -15.35 9.90 -7.36
CA LYS A 64 -16.69 10.33 -6.96
C LYS A 64 -17.60 9.11 -6.88
N VAL A 65 -18.33 8.96 -5.78
CA VAL A 65 -19.29 7.88 -5.54
C VAL A 65 -20.62 8.44 -5.04
N THR A 66 -21.69 7.66 -5.14
CA THR A 66 -22.97 8.04 -4.54
C THR A 66 -22.87 8.00 -3.00
N PRO A 67 -23.71 8.77 -2.28
CA PRO A 67 -23.73 8.75 -0.81
C PRO A 67 -24.02 7.35 -0.24
N GLU A 68 -24.84 6.55 -0.93
CA GLU A 68 -25.17 5.18 -0.54
C GLU A 68 -23.94 4.26 -0.53
N VAL A 69 -23.15 4.28 -1.61
CA VAL A 69 -21.90 3.53 -1.71
C VAL A 69 -20.93 3.95 -0.61
N LEU A 70 -20.75 5.26 -0.43
CA LEU A 70 -19.88 5.80 0.62
C LEU A 70 -20.33 5.35 2.03
N SER A 71 -21.63 5.41 2.32
CA SER A 71 -22.18 5.01 3.63
C SER A 71 -21.98 3.53 3.93
N THR A 72 -22.01 2.69 2.91
CA THR A 72 -21.80 1.24 3.05
C THR A 72 -20.35 0.94 3.39
N TYR A 73 -19.40 1.52 2.65
CA TYR A 73 -17.98 1.34 2.95
C TYR A 73 -17.55 1.97 4.28
N ARG A 74 -18.17 3.09 4.70
CA ARG A 74 -17.93 3.66 6.03
C ARG A 74 -18.32 2.70 7.16
N ARG A 75 -19.51 2.11 7.10
CA ARG A 75 -19.96 1.12 8.08
C ARG A 75 -19.05 -0.11 8.14
N MET A 76 -18.57 -0.58 6.99
CA MET A 76 -17.60 -1.69 6.94
C MET A 76 -16.27 -1.30 7.60
N ALA A 77 -15.75 -0.10 7.29
CA ALA A 77 -14.50 0.39 7.86
C ALA A 77 -14.59 0.56 9.38
N GLU A 78 -15.72 1.07 9.89
CA GLU A 78 -16.01 1.16 11.32
C GLU A 78 -16.07 -0.23 11.98
N PHE A 79 -16.79 -1.19 11.39
CA PHE A 79 -16.91 -2.55 11.91
C PHE A 79 -15.55 -3.29 11.95
N GLU A 80 -14.70 -3.06 10.95
CA GLU A 80 -13.37 -3.68 10.86
C GLU A 80 -12.29 -2.91 11.62
N GLU A 81 -12.61 -1.77 12.21
CA GLU A 81 -11.66 -0.83 12.85
C GLU A 81 -10.49 -0.45 11.93
N ARG A 82 -10.79 -0.25 10.63
CA ARG A 82 -9.80 0.05 9.58
C ARG A 82 -10.07 1.39 8.90
N PRO A 83 -9.05 2.03 8.31
CA PRO A 83 -9.25 3.22 7.48
C PRO A 83 -10.19 2.94 6.29
N LEU A 84 -11.07 3.89 5.95
CA LEU A 84 -11.99 3.78 4.81
C LEU A 84 -11.25 3.51 3.49
N ALA A 85 -10.11 4.18 3.28
CA ALA A 85 -9.28 4.03 2.09
C ALA A 85 -8.78 2.58 1.92
N MET A 86 -8.40 1.91 3.01
CA MET A 86 -8.01 0.50 3.00
C MET A 86 -9.14 -0.41 2.51
N VAL A 87 -10.36 -0.21 3.00
CA VAL A 87 -11.53 -1.02 2.60
C VAL A 87 -11.88 -0.79 1.13
N LEU A 88 -11.84 0.46 0.66
CA LEU A 88 -12.05 0.81 -0.75
C LEU A 88 -10.98 0.18 -1.65
N ARG A 89 -9.71 0.26 -1.26
CA ARG A 89 -8.58 -0.34 -1.99
C ARG A 89 -8.74 -1.86 -2.08
N ARG A 90 -9.15 -2.52 -1.00
CA ARG A 90 -9.41 -3.97 -1.00
C ARG A 90 -10.53 -4.34 -1.99
N ALA A 91 -11.59 -3.53 -2.08
CA ALA A 91 -12.65 -3.73 -3.06
C ALA A 91 -12.15 -3.57 -4.50
N LEU A 92 -11.32 -2.57 -4.77
CA LEU A 92 -10.70 -2.38 -6.09
C LEU A 92 -9.80 -3.55 -6.48
N VAL A 93 -8.95 -4.02 -5.56
CA VAL A 93 -8.09 -5.20 -5.78
C VAL A 93 -8.92 -6.45 -6.02
N HIS A 94 -10.00 -6.64 -5.26
CA HIS A 94 -10.91 -7.77 -5.46
C HIS A 94 -11.57 -7.72 -6.84
N TYR A 95 -12.04 -6.54 -7.28
CA TYR A 95 -12.56 -6.36 -8.63
C TYR A 95 -11.52 -6.68 -9.71
N LEU A 96 -10.26 -6.24 -9.55
CA LEU A 96 -9.20 -6.54 -10.52
C LEU A 96 -8.89 -8.05 -10.62
N GLY A 97 -9.09 -8.81 -9.54
CA GLY A 97 -8.99 -10.27 -9.55
C GLY A 97 -10.22 -11.00 -10.11
N SER A 98 -11.29 -10.27 -10.45
CA SER A 98 -12.52 -10.88 -10.98
C SER A 98 -12.40 -11.29 -12.45
N GLU A 99 -13.25 -12.22 -12.87
CA GLU A 99 -13.33 -12.65 -14.26
C GLU A 99 -13.73 -11.48 -15.18
N ASP A 100 -14.65 -10.62 -14.74
CA ASP A 100 -15.11 -9.45 -15.53
C ASP A 100 -13.95 -8.49 -15.82
N ALA A 101 -13.15 -8.13 -14.80
CA ALA A 101 -11.98 -7.28 -14.99
C ALA A 101 -10.97 -7.94 -15.95
N THR A 102 -10.74 -9.24 -15.80
CA THR A 102 -9.83 -10.01 -16.66
C THR A 102 -10.29 -9.98 -18.12
N GLN A 103 -11.57 -10.25 -18.39
CA GLN A 103 -12.14 -10.23 -19.74
C GLN A 103 -12.02 -8.83 -20.39
N ARG A 104 -12.24 -7.77 -19.63
CA ARG A 104 -12.06 -6.38 -20.11
C ARG A 104 -10.61 -6.09 -20.50
N LEU A 105 -9.65 -6.47 -19.65
CA LEU A 105 -8.22 -6.30 -19.91
C LEU A 105 -7.78 -7.05 -21.17
N PHE A 106 -8.27 -8.27 -21.39
CA PHE A 106 -8.00 -9.02 -22.62
C PHE A 106 -8.53 -8.33 -23.88
N LYS A 107 -9.76 -7.80 -23.82
CA LYS A 107 -10.36 -7.06 -24.92
C LYS A 107 -9.57 -5.78 -25.23
N MET A 108 -9.14 -5.03 -24.22
CA MET A 108 -8.31 -3.83 -24.38
C MET A 108 -6.99 -4.14 -25.08
N ARG A 109 -6.23 -5.13 -24.58
CA ARG A 109 -4.95 -5.53 -25.18
C ARG A 109 -5.07 -5.99 -26.64
N ARG A 110 -6.18 -6.63 -26.99
CA ARG A 110 -6.45 -7.04 -28.37
C ARG A 110 -6.71 -5.84 -29.28
N ALA A 111 -7.42 -4.83 -28.78
CA ALA A 111 -7.68 -3.60 -29.52
C ALA A 111 -6.40 -2.78 -29.74
N GLU A 112 -5.54 -2.67 -28.73
CA GLU A 112 -4.23 -1.99 -28.84
C GLU A 112 -3.35 -2.63 -29.92
N LYS A 113 -3.19 -3.96 -29.89
CA LYS A 113 -2.42 -4.68 -30.92
C LYS A 113 -2.96 -4.53 -32.34
N ALA A 114 -4.28 -4.35 -32.49
CA ALA A 114 -4.90 -4.14 -33.80
C ALA A 114 -4.74 -2.70 -34.32
N ALA A 115 -4.41 -1.75 -33.45
CA ALA A 115 -4.16 -0.35 -33.81
C ALA A 115 -2.68 -0.07 -34.14
N GLU A 116 -1.77 -0.95 -33.73
CA GLU A 116 -0.32 -0.83 -33.95
C GLU A 116 0.18 -1.50 -35.26
N GLY A 117 -0.66 -2.25 -35.97
CA GLY A 117 -0.31 -2.99 -37.21
C GLY A 117 -1.17 -2.58 -38.39
#